data_AF-A0A1C6E6P8-F1
#
_entry.id   AF-A0A1C6E6P8-F1
#
_cell.length_a   1.000
_cell.length_b   1.000
_cell.length_c   1.000
_cell.angle_alpha   90.00
_cell.angle_beta   90.00
_cell.angle_gamma   90.00
#
_symmetry.space_group_name_H-M   'P 1'
#
loop_
_entity.id
_entity.type
_entity.pdbx_description
1 polymer ?
#
loop_
_entity_poly.entity_id
_entity_poly.type
_entity_poly.pdbx_seq_one_letter_code
_entity_poly.pdbx_strand_id
1 'polypeptide(L)'
;MENRVKFKIGEIEFEAEGSAEVIERERNVFMNALLPAAVDAIVRTRGVDSANQYIENNETPLIEQVDSPINDNDSSVIVNNQPQDFSRTSLSAFLSNKGVLSEQDFVLMAAYYDEKKNKVKSFNSETVKQYYSDARRPKCSNISDALLKLTQKGYIMDDESAEQKSPKPYTLTTQGIEYIETYTPKDSVEKKASKVRKPRAKSESIYSEINPDELNLDNYPDIKKLKKFKEQMLLIMFVVTQEQKGDAFSVADIQCLMTDILGLPATRDQINGVFQTNKSWFKKEDDPNNQKAYKRKLLQGAKDFIIEVIEKNKTP
;
A
#
# COMPACT_ATOMS: atom_id res chain seq x y z
N MET A 1 0.70 -51.85 15.19
CA MET A 1 1.45 -51.46 13.98
C MET A 1 0.63 -50.40 13.31
N GLU A 2 1.12 -49.15 13.32
CA GLU A 2 0.50 -48.06 12.57
C GLU A 2 0.96 -48.18 11.13
N ASN A 3 0.00 -48.26 10.21
CA ASN A 3 0.28 -48.35 8.79
C ASN A 3 0.20 -46.94 8.20
N ARG A 4 1.05 -46.63 7.22
CA ARG A 4 1.06 -45.34 6.52
C ARG A 4 0.96 -45.58 5.03
N VAL A 5 0.10 -44.80 4.37
CA VAL A 5 -0.12 -44.87 2.92
C VAL A 5 0.05 -43.48 2.33
N LYS A 6 0.82 -43.41 1.24
CA LYS A 6 1.12 -42.18 0.52
C LYS A 6 0.87 -42.36 -0.97
N PHE A 7 0.07 -41.47 -1.56
CA PHE A 7 -0.22 -41.42 -2.98
C PHE A 7 0.11 -40.05 -3.56
N LYS A 8 0.66 -40.03 -4.77
CA LYS A 8 0.95 -38.80 -5.51
C LYS A 8 0.47 -38.96 -6.95
N ILE A 9 -0.44 -38.09 -7.38
CA ILE A 9 -0.97 -38.03 -8.75
C ILE A 9 -0.81 -36.59 -9.24
N GLY A 10 0.21 -36.36 -10.09
CA GLY A 10 0.54 -35.01 -10.56
C GLY A 10 0.91 -34.06 -9.42
N GLU A 11 0.11 -33.00 -9.26
CA GLU A 11 0.23 -31.98 -8.20
C GLU A 11 -0.53 -32.34 -6.91
N ILE A 12 -1.32 -33.41 -6.91
CA ILE A 12 -2.13 -33.84 -5.76
C ILE A 12 -1.36 -34.89 -4.96
N GLU A 13 -1.16 -34.63 -3.67
CA GLU A 13 -0.50 -35.52 -2.71
C GLU A 13 -1.47 -35.88 -1.57
N PHE A 14 -1.56 -37.17 -1.26
CA PHE A 14 -2.39 -37.71 -0.18
C PHE A 14 -1.55 -38.58 0.73
N GLU A 15 -1.69 -38.37 2.03
CA GLU A 15 -1.01 -39.13 3.07
C GLU A 15 -1.97 -39.43 4.21
N ALA A 16 -2.06 -40.70 4.60
CA ALA A 16 -2.86 -41.14 5.74
C ALA A 16 -2.06 -42.13 6.59
N GLU A 17 -2.14 -41.98 7.91
CA GLU A 17 -1.49 -42.82 8.90
C GLU A 17 -2.51 -43.24 9.96
N GLY A 18 -2.55 -44.52 10.31
CA GLY A 18 -3.51 -45.02 11.30
C GLY A 18 -3.72 -46.53 11.25
N SER A 19 -4.87 -46.98 11.78
CA SER A 19 -5.31 -48.37 11.65
C SER A 19 -5.77 -48.66 10.21
N ALA A 20 -5.72 -49.93 9.79
CA ALA A 20 -6.09 -50.32 8.43
C ALA A 20 -7.50 -49.85 8.03
N GLU A 21 -8.47 -49.91 8.94
CA GLU A 21 -9.85 -49.41 8.71
C GLU A 21 -9.92 -47.90 8.49
N VAL A 22 -9.11 -47.12 9.23
CA VAL A 22 -9.07 -45.66 9.08
C VAL A 22 -8.45 -45.30 7.74
N ILE A 23 -7.37 -45.96 7.36
CA ILE A 23 -6.68 -45.73 6.09
C ILE A 23 -7.61 -46.06 4.90
N GLU A 24 -8.37 -47.16 4.96
CA GLU A 24 -9.30 -47.51 3.89
C GLU A 24 -10.47 -46.52 3.79
N ARG A 25 -10.96 -46.02 4.92
CA ARG A 25 -12.00 -44.97 4.94
C ARG A 25 -11.50 -43.68 4.30
N GLU A 26 -10.34 -43.19 4.73
CA GLU A 26 -9.72 -41.98 4.18
C GLU A 26 -9.38 -42.15 2.69
N ARG A 27 -8.90 -43.33 2.29
CA ARG A 27 -8.68 -43.68 0.88
C ARG A 27 -9.97 -43.62 0.06
N ASN A 28 -11.07 -44.14 0.58
CA ASN A 28 -12.36 -44.11 -0.11
C ASN A 28 -12.91 -42.68 -0.26
N VAL A 29 -12.77 -41.85 0.77
CA VAL A 29 -13.17 -40.42 0.70
C VAL A 29 -12.30 -39.68 -0.31
N PHE A 30 -10.99 -39.93 -0.31
CA PHE A 30 -10.07 -39.33 -1.26
C PHE A 30 -10.39 -39.73 -2.71
N MET A 31 -10.59 -41.02 -2.99
CA MET A 31 -10.85 -41.52 -4.35
C MET A 31 -12.22 -41.12 -4.89
N ASN A 32 -13.26 -41.10 -4.06
CA ASN A 32 -14.64 -40.91 -4.53
C ASN A 32 -15.15 -39.47 -4.44
N ALA A 33 -14.58 -38.64 -3.55
CA ALA A 33 -15.04 -37.26 -3.36
C ALA A 33 -13.96 -36.22 -3.69
N LEU A 34 -12.75 -36.37 -3.14
CA LEU A 34 -11.73 -35.32 -3.24
C LEU A 34 -10.98 -35.31 -4.57
N LEU A 35 -10.62 -36.48 -5.09
CA LEU A 35 -9.91 -36.59 -6.37
C LEU A 35 -10.75 -36.08 -7.55
N PRO A 36 -12.02 -36.50 -7.74
CA PRO A 36 -12.84 -35.99 -8.84
C PRO A 36 -13.02 -34.47 -8.77
N ALA A 37 -13.29 -33.93 -7.57
CA ALA A 37 -13.44 -32.48 -7.37
C ALA A 37 -12.15 -31.69 -7.65
N ALA A 38 -11.00 -32.23 -7.27
CA ALA A 38 -9.71 -31.61 -7.54
C ALA A 38 -9.33 -31.67 -9.03
N VAL A 39 -9.64 -32.78 -9.71
CA VAL A 39 -9.46 -32.92 -11.16
C VAL A 39 -10.36 -31.94 -11.91
N ASP A 40 -11.64 -31.83 -11.54
CA ASP A 40 -12.59 -30.87 -12.14
C ASP A 40 -12.12 -29.42 -11.96
N ALA A 41 -11.57 -29.07 -10.79
CA ALA A 41 -11.02 -27.75 -10.52
C ALA A 41 -9.78 -27.45 -11.37
N ILE A 42 -8.90 -28.44 -11.58
CA ILE A 42 -7.72 -28.29 -12.43
C ILE A 42 -8.11 -28.17 -13.90
N VAL A 43 -9.06 -28.97 -14.38
CA VAL A 43 -9.59 -28.86 -15.76
C VAL A 43 -10.24 -27.49 -15.97
N ARG A 44 -11.00 -27.00 -15.00
CA ARG A 44 -11.62 -25.65 -15.06
C ARG A 44 -10.61 -24.51 -15.06
N THR A 45 -9.45 -24.68 -14.44
CA THR A 45 -8.42 -23.61 -14.36
C THR A 45 -7.37 -23.69 -15.46
N ARG A 46 -7.10 -24.88 -16.04
CA ARG A 46 -6.20 -25.05 -17.19
C ARG A 46 -6.89 -24.97 -18.55
N GLY A 47 -8.21 -25.12 -18.63
CA GLY A 47 -8.98 -25.00 -19.88
C GLY A 47 -9.29 -23.56 -20.31
N VAL A 48 -8.84 -22.55 -19.56
CA VAL A 48 -9.15 -21.13 -19.80
C VAL A 48 -7.91 -20.38 -20.26
N ASP A 49 -7.22 -20.94 -21.24
CA ASP A 49 -6.35 -20.15 -22.12
C ASP A 49 -7.01 -20.12 -23.51
N SER A 50 -7.50 -18.92 -23.87
CA SER A 50 -8.07 -18.55 -25.17
C SER A 50 -9.57 -18.81 -25.36
N ALA A 51 -10.40 -17.83 -24.99
CA ALA A 51 -11.27 -17.13 -25.95
C ALA A 51 -12.17 -16.13 -25.21
N ASN A 52 -12.14 -14.89 -25.68
CA ASN A 52 -13.18 -13.93 -25.40
C ASN A 52 -14.52 -14.42 -25.99
N GLN A 53 -15.59 -14.02 -25.30
CA GLN A 53 -16.96 -13.78 -25.79
C GLN A 53 -18.06 -14.81 -25.52
N TYR A 54 -19.22 -14.21 -25.26
CA TYR A 54 -20.62 -14.62 -25.38
C TYR A 54 -21.30 -15.39 -24.25
N ILE A 55 -22.29 -14.68 -23.67
CA ILE A 55 -23.44 -15.19 -22.94
C ILE A 55 -24.29 -16.00 -23.93
N GLU A 56 -24.65 -17.23 -23.58
CA GLU A 56 -25.82 -17.89 -24.17
C GLU A 56 -26.52 -18.73 -23.11
N ASN A 57 -27.81 -18.44 -22.93
CA ASN A 57 -28.75 -19.23 -22.17
C ASN A 57 -28.96 -20.58 -22.88
N ASN A 58 -29.17 -21.66 -22.11
CA ASN A 58 -30.25 -22.60 -22.42
C ASN A 58 -30.59 -23.51 -21.22
N GLU A 59 -31.86 -23.36 -20.83
CA GLU A 59 -32.85 -24.41 -20.53
C GLU A 59 -32.61 -25.40 -19.38
N THR A 60 -33.34 -25.14 -18.29
CA THR A 60 -33.84 -26.08 -17.28
C THR A 60 -34.82 -27.12 -17.85
N PRO A 61 -35.09 -28.19 -17.10
CA PRO A 61 -36.48 -28.55 -16.78
C PRO A 61 -36.68 -28.67 -15.26
N LEU A 62 -37.54 -27.83 -14.67
CA LEU A 62 -38.98 -28.01 -14.39
C LEU A 62 -39.24 -28.78 -13.07
N ILE A 63 -39.46 -28.08 -11.94
CA ILE A 63 -40.70 -27.45 -11.40
C ILE A 63 -41.23 -28.29 -10.23
N GLU A 64 -41.35 -27.67 -9.05
CA GLU A 64 -42.63 -27.60 -8.35
C GLU A 64 -42.77 -26.21 -7.69
N GLN A 65 -43.81 -25.50 -8.15
CA GLN A 65 -44.20 -24.14 -7.82
C GLN A 65 -45.07 -24.13 -6.56
N VAL A 66 -45.07 -23.04 -5.79
CA VAL A 66 -46.35 -22.39 -5.39
C VAL A 66 -46.18 -20.87 -5.25
N ASP A 67 -46.82 -20.19 -6.20
CA ASP A 67 -47.52 -18.90 -6.26
C ASP A 67 -46.96 -17.55 -5.72
N SER A 68 -46.95 -16.64 -6.70
CA SER A 68 -46.74 -15.18 -6.79
C SER A 68 -47.88 -14.32 -6.15
N PRO A 69 -47.78 -12.97 -6.03
CA PRO A 69 -47.07 -12.04 -6.91
C PRO A 69 -46.18 -10.97 -6.25
N ILE A 70 -45.02 -10.77 -6.86
CA ILE A 70 -44.25 -9.53 -6.78
C ILE A 70 -44.79 -8.60 -7.87
N ASN A 71 -45.25 -7.44 -7.42
CA ASN A 71 -45.43 -6.26 -8.24
C ASN A 71 -44.04 -5.61 -8.31
N ASP A 72 -43.35 -5.73 -9.44
CA ASP A 72 -42.02 -5.15 -9.63
C ASP A 72 -42.12 -3.63 -9.67
N ASN A 73 -41.81 -3.00 -8.54
CA ASN A 73 -41.31 -1.65 -8.52
C ASN A 73 -40.31 -1.50 -7.38
N ASP A 74 -39.14 -1.02 -7.78
CA ASP A 74 -38.06 -0.48 -6.98
C ASP A 74 -37.06 -1.46 -6.34
N SER A 75 -35.79 -1.18 -6.64
CA SER A 75 -34.63 -1.89 -6.11
C SER A 75 -34.46 -1.59 -4.63
N SER A 76 -35.15 -2.35 -3.76
CA SER A 76 -34.89 -2.28 -2.34
C SER A 76 -33.64 -3.08 -2.00
N VAL A 77 -32.56 -2.36 -1.70
CA VAL A 77 -31.44 -2.85 -0.89
C VAL A 77 -32.02 -3.55 0.34
N ILE A 78 -31.79 -4.85 0.49
CA ILE A 78 -32.19 -5.59 1.69
C ILE A 78 -31.33 -5.07 2.85
N VAL A 79 -31.85 -4.07 3.56
CA VAL A 79 -31.36 -3.67 4.87
C VAL A 79 -31.86 -4.72 5.85
N ASN A 80 -31.01 -5.72 6.12
CA ASN A 80 -31.27 -6.72 7.16
C ASN A 80 -31.16 -6.06 8.54
N ASN A 81 -32.24 -5.42 8.99
CA ASN A 81 -32.44 -4.95 10.37
C ASN A 81 -32.83 -6.09 11.32
N GLN A 82 -32.14 -7.23 11.26
CA GLN A 82 -32.22 -8.23 12.33
C GLN A 82 -31.14 -7.94 13.37
N PRO A 83 -31.41 -8.12 14.68
CA PRO A 83 -30.38 -8.03 15.71
C PRO A 83 -29.32 -9.10 15.43
N GLN A 84 -28.21 -8.67 14.83
CA GLN A 84 -27.13 -9.55 14.43
C GLN A 84 -26.46 -10.10 15.70
N ASP A 85 -26.54 -11.41 15.91
CA ASP A 85 -25.89 -12.06 17.04
C ASP A 85 -24.37 -12.16 16.78
N PHE A 86 -23.60 -11.29 17.44
CA PHE A 86 -22.13 -11.24 17.32
C PHE A 86 -21.41 -12.27 18.21
N SER A 87 -22.13 -13.07 19.02
CA SER A 87 -21.51 -13.99 19.99
C SER A 87 -20.64 -15.07 19.33
N ARG A 88 -21.07 -15.58 18.16
CA ARG A 88 -20.39 -16.67 17.43
C ARG A 88 -19.54 -16.21 16.25
N THR A 89 -19.49 -14.91 15.98
CA THR A 89 -18.66 -14.36 14.90
C THR A 89 -17.31 -13.94 15.46
N SER A 90 -16.25 -13.98 14.65
CA SER A 90 -14.97 -13.35 14.96
C SER A 90 -14.87 -11.98 14.26
N LEU A 91 -14.02 -11.09 14.74
CA LEU A 91 -13.79 -9.79 14.08
C LEU A 91 -13.35 -9.97 12.62
N SER A 92 -12.50 -10.95 12.34
CA SER A 92 -12.08 -11.29 10.98
C SER A 92 -13.26 -11.73 10.10
N ALA A 93 -14.16 -12.56 10.62
CA ALA A 93 -15.36 -13.00 9.89
C ALA A 93 -16.33 -11.83 9.63
N PHE A 94 -16.53 -10.95 10.61
CA PHE A 94 -17.36 -9.75 10.46
C PHE A 94 -16.87 -8.83 9.33
N LEU A 95 -15.56 -8.70 9.16
CA LEU A 95 -14.97 -7.82 8.15
C LEU A 95 -14.88 -8.46 6.76
N SER A 96 -15.07 -9.78 6.65
CA SER A 96 -14.86 -10.53 5.39
C SER A 96 -15.75 -10.05 4.24
N ASN A 97 -16.97 -9.61 4.53
CA ASN A 97 -17.93 -9.10 3.54
C ASN A 97 -17.82 -7.59 3.28
N LYS A 98 -16.89 -6.89 3.93
CA LYS A 98 -16.72 -5.42 3.82
C LYS A 98 -15.66 -5.01 2.80
N GLY A 99 -15.06 -5.96 2.09
CA GLY A 99 -14.07 -5.70 1.04
C GLY A 99 -12.76 -5.10 1.58
N VAL A 100 -12.07 -4.30 0.75
CA VAL A 100 -10.79 -3.70 1.13
C VAL A 100 -11.00 -2.47 2.02
N LEU A 101 -10.76 -2.64 3.32
CA LEU A 101 -10.91 -1.58 4.31
C LEU A 101 -9.65 -0.73 4.44
N SER A 102 -9.82 0.60 4.42
CA SER A 102 -8.80 1.54 4.85
C SER A 102 -8.51 1.39 6.36
N GLU A 103 -7.39 1.94 6.84
CA GLU A 103 -7.06 1.90 8.28
C GLU A 103 -8.16 2.56 9.13
N GLN A 104 -8.74 3.65 8.66
CA GLN A 104 -9.84 4.35 9.36
C GLN A 104 -11.11 3.50 9.38
N ASP A 105 -11.51 2.96 8.21
CA ASP A 105 -12.72 2.15 8.10
C ASP A 105 -12.60 0.89 8.96
N PHE A 106 -11.41 0.29 9.00
CA PHE A 106 -11.12 -0.86 9.86
C PHE A 106 -11.28 -0.53 11.34
N VAL A 107 -10.63 0.54 11.83
CA VAL A 107 -10.70 0.92 13.25
C VAL A 107 -12.15 1.20 13.64
N LEU A 108 -12.88 1.91 12.78
CA LEU A 108 -14.28 2.26 13.01
C LEU A 108 -15.19 1.02 13.07
N MET A 109 -15.04 0.09 12.11
CA MET A 109 -15.80 -1.16 12.09
C MET A 109 -15.43 -2.10 13.25
N ALA A 110 -14.16 -2.15 13.64
CA ALA A 110 -13.72 -2.97 14.76
C ALA A 110 -14.27 -2.46 16.09
N ALA A 111 -14.26 -1.15 16.31
CA ALA A 111 -14.88 -0.53 17.49
C ALA A 111 -16.39 -0.83 17.55
N TYR A 112 -17.10 -0.77 16.42
CA TYR A 112 -18.53 -1.10 16.36
C TYR A 112 -18.80 -2.56 16.70
N TYR A 113 -18.01 -3.46 16.12
CA TYR A 113 -18.09 -4.88 16.42
C TYR A 113 -17.84 -5.16 17.91
N ASP A 114 -16.84 -4.52 18.50
CA ASP A 114 -16.50 -4.65 19.91
C ASP A 114 -17.62 -4.12 20.82
N GLU A 115 -18.22 -2.97 20.47
CA GLU A 115 -19.38 -2.43 21.18
C GLU A 115 -20.58 -3.39 21.10
N LYS A 116 -20.87 -3.97 19.94
CA LYS A 116 -22.01 -4.89 19.79
C LYS A 116 -21.77 -6.24 20.48
N LYS A 117 -20.55 -6.77 20.44
CA LYS A 117 -20.21 -8.08 21.01
C LYS A 117 -19.98 -8.02 22.51
N ASN A 118 -19.14 -7.09 22.94
CA ASN A 118 -18.65 -7.01 24.32
C ASN A 118 -19.40 -5.95 25.14
N LYS A 119 -20.28 -5.16 24.53
CA LYS A 119 -21.05 -4.06 25.17
C LYS A 119 -20.14 -2.97 25.76
N VAL A 120 -18.92 -2.86 25.24
CA VAL A 120 -17.94 -1.84 25.61
C VAL A 120 -18.11 -0.63 24.70
N LYS A 121 -18.59 0.48 25.24
CA LYS A 121 -18.86 1.71 24.46
C LYS A 121 -17.63 2.58 24.23
N SER A 122 -16.54 2.28 24.91
CA SER A 122 -15.37 3.16 25.03
C SER A 122 -14.12 2.40 24.66
N PHE A 123 -13.33 2.93 23.74
CA PHE A 123 -12.12 2.31 23.25
C PHE A 123 -10.99 3.34 23.18
N ASN A 124 -9.75 2.90 23.23
CA ASN A 124 -8.56 3.75 23.22
C ASN A 124 -7.47 3.19 22.30
N SER A 125 -6.32 3.86 22.23
CA SER A 125 -5.21 3.43 21.37
C SER A 125 -4.69 2.02 21.63
N GLU A 126 -4.85 1.48 22.84
CA GLU A 126 -4.42 0.11 23.18
C GLU A 126 -5.42 -0.92 22.69
N THR A 127 -6.72 -0.69 22.91
CA THR A 127 -7.77 -1.54 22.35
C THR A 127 -7.70 -1.59 20.82
N VAL A 128 -7.36 -0.48 20.15
CA VAL A 128 -7.14 -0.46 18.71
C VAL A 128 -5.99 -1.37 18.30
N LYS A 129 -4.88 -1.44 19.05
CA LYS A 129 -3.79 -2.40 18.77
C LYS A 129 -4.28 -3.84 18.88
N GLN A 130 -5.17 -4.12 19.84
CA GLN A 130 -5.75 -5.45 20.02
C GLN A 130 -6.62 -5.83 18.82
N TYR A 131 -7.42 -4.90 18.28
CA TYR A 131 -8.26 -5.16 17.09
C TYR A 131 -7.44 -5.66 15.89
N TYR A 132 -6.25 -5.10 15.64
CA TYR A 132 -5.38 -5.60 14.57
C TYR A 132 -4.93 -7.05 14.81
N SER A 133 -4.65 -7.40 16.05
CA SER A 133 -4.25 -8.76 16.44
C SER A 133 -5.42 -9.74 16.29
N ASP A 134 -6.61 -9.36 16.77
CA ASP A 134 -7.83 -10.18 16.71
C ASP A 134 -8.31 -10.38 15.27
N ALA A 135 -8.13 -9.37 14.40
CA ALA A 135 -8.43 -9.45 12.98
C ALA A 135 -7.33 -10.17 12.17
N ARG A 136 -6.22 -10.60 12.80
CA ARG A 136 -5.03 -11.17 12.14
C ARG A 136 -4.47 -10.28 11.03
N ARG A 137 -4.50 -8.96 11.23
CA ARG A 137 -3.98 -7.96 10.28
C ARG A 137 -2.58 -7.47 10.70
N PRO A 138 -1.76 -7.03 9.73
CA PRO A 138 -0.51 -6.35 10.04
C PRO A 138 -0.77 -5.13 10.93
N LYS A 139 0.17 -4.84 11.84
CA LYS A 139 0.06 -3.70 12.75
C LYS A 139 -0.09 -2.39 11.96
N CYS A 140 -0.98 -1.52 12.43
CA CYS A 140 -1.17 -0.17 11.91
C CYS A 140 0.14 0.62 11.94
N SER A 141 0.44 1.38 10.87
CA SER A 141 1.62 2.24 10.86
C SER A 141 1.46 3.41 11.83
N ASN A 142 0.26 3.99 11.96
CA ASN A 142 0.01 5.13 12.84
C ASN A 142 -1.43 5.16 13.38
N ILE A 143 -1.64 4.61 14.58
CA ILE A 143 -2.95 4.59 15.25
C ILE A 143 -3.43 5.99 15.60
N SER A 144 -2.51 6.87 16.02
CA SER A 144 -2.86 8.25 16.39
C SER A 144 -3.42 9.03 15.21
N ASP A 145 -2.87 8.83 14.01
CA ASP A 145 -3.38 9.44 12.78
C ASP A 145 -4.76 8.89 12.37
N ALA A 146 -4.98 7.57 12.52
CA ALA A 146 -6.29 6.97 12.27
C ALA A 146 -7.37 7.54 13.20
N LEU A 147 -7.08 7.63 14.51
CA LEU A 147 -7.99 8.20 15.51
C LEU A 147 -8.25 9.69 15.26
N LEU A 148 -7.20 10.46 14.93
CA LEU A 148 -7.34 11.87 14.61
C LEU A 148 -8.26 12.10 13.41
N LYS A 149 -8.09 11.33 12.33
CA LYS A 149 -8.92 11.44 11.12
C LYS A 149 -10.37 11.03 11.36
N LEU A 150 -10.60 9.98 12.16
CA LEU A 150 -11.96 9.57 12.55
C LEU A 150 -12.65 10.65 13.40
N THR A 151 -11.91 11.28 14.30
CA THR A 151 -12.41 12.39 15.12
C THR A 151 -12.74 13.61 14.25
N GLN A 152 -11.85 13.97 13.32
CA GLN A 152 -12.07 15.09 12.37
C GLN A 152 -13.28 14.87 11.45
N LYS A 153 -13.60 13.61 11.12
CA LYS A 153 -14.79 13.26 10.34
C LYS A 153 -16.08 13.23 11.16
N GLY A 154 -15.98 13.36 12.49
CA GLY A 154 -17.12 13.27 13.39
C GLY A 154 -17.64 11.84 13.58
N TYR A 155 -16.90 10.80 13.20
CA TYR A 155 -17.34 9.41 13.38
C TYR A 155 -17.12 8.90 14.79
N ILE A 156 -16.11 9.44 15.48
CA ILE A 156 -15.81 9.12 16.88
C ILE A 156 -15.66 10.43 17.66
N MET A 157 -15.91 10.37 18.96
CA MET A 157 -15.75 11.51 19.87
C MET A 157 -15.08 11.07 21.17
N ASP A 158 -14.60 12.04 21.95
CA ASP A 158 -14.01 11.79 23.26
C ASP A 158 -15.07 11.22 24.20
N ASP A 159 -14.71 10.17 24.95
CA ASP A 159 -15.57 9.68 26.03
C ASP A 159 -15.19 10.32 27.36
N GLU A 160 -15.88 11.40 27.70
CA GLU A 160 -15.68 12.12 28.96
C GLU A 160 -16.15 11.32 30.20
N SER A 161 -16.98 10.28 29.99
CA SER A 161 -17.54 9.45 31.06
C SER A 161 -16.66 8.27 31.44
N ALA A 162 -15.59 8.01 30.68
CA ALA A 162 -14.65 6.93 30.97
C ALA A 162 -13.86 7.20 32.26
N GLU A 163 -13.82 6.20 33.14
CA GLU A 163 -13.09 6.25 34.42
C GLU A 163 -11.59 6.52 34.22
N GLN A 164 -11.02 5.96 33.13
CA GLN A 164 -9.63 6.11 32.78
C GLN A 164 -9.45 7.08 31.60
N LYS A 165 -8.93 8.28 31.90
CA LYS A 165 -8.71 9.36 30.92
C LYS A 165 -7.42 9.22 30.09
N SER A 166 -6.56 8.26 30.44
CA SER A 166 -5.29 8.00 29.76
C SER A 166 -5.03 6.49 29.65
N PRO A 167 -4.80 5.94 28.45
CA PRO A 167 -4.82 6.60 27.15
C PRO A 167 -6.19 7.19 26.78
N LYS A 168 -6.20 8.24 25.96
CA LYS A 168 -7.43 9.01 25.64
C LYS A 168 -8.55 8.07 25.14
N PRO A 169 -9.71 8.01 25.83
CA PRO A 169 -10.83 7.16 25.44
C PRO A 169 -11.73 7.86 24.41
N TYR A 170 -12.26 7.06 23.49
CA TYR A 170 -13.16 7.46 22.42
C TYR A 170 -14.42 6.60 22.44
N THR A 171 -15.52 7.14 21.94
CA THR A 171 -16.78 6.42 21.71
C THR A 171 -17.28 6.67 20.30
N LEU A 172 -18.11 5.77 19.79
CA LEU A 172 -18.75 5.91 18.48
C LEU A 172 -19.85 6.97 18.54
N THR A 173 -19.90 7.82 17.53
CA THR A 173 -21.01 8.76 17.36
C THR A 173 -22.14 8.09 16.57
N THR A 174 -23.34 8.67 16.62
CA THR A 174 -24.46 8.27 15.76
C THR A 174 -24.08 8.28 14.28
N GLN A 175 -23.34 9.31 13.84
CA GLN A 175 -22.87 9.42 12.46
C GLN A 175 -21.88 8.31 12.09
N GLY A 176 -20.99 7.93 13.01
CA GLY A 176 -20.06 6.82 12.83
C GLY A 176 -20.78 5.48 12.72
N ILE A 177 -21.82 5.26 13.54
CA ILE A 177 -22.66 4.06 13.50
C ILE A 177 -23.41 3.98 12.16
N GLU A 178 -24.07 5.06 11.75
CA GLU A 178 -24.81 5.13 10.49
C GLU A 178 -23.90 4.85 9.28
N TYR A 179 -22.67 5.38 9.29
CA TYR A 179 -21.68 5.11 8.24
C TYR A 179 -21.35 3.61 8.12
N ILE A 180 -21.27 2.88 9.23
CA ILE A 180 -20.95 1.45 9.24
C ILE A 180 -22.14 0.61 8.77
N GLU A 181 -23.35 0.96 9.21
CA GLU A 181 -24.59 0.25 8.89
C GLU A 181 -24.96 0.41 7.41
N THR A 182 -24.70 1.59 6.84
CA THR A 182 -24.90 1.88 5.41
C THR A 182 -23.66 1.57 4.56
N TYR A 183 -22.61 1.00 5.14
CA TYR A 183 -21.35 0.77 4.43
C TYR A 183 -21.53 -0.22 3.29
N THR A 184 -21.28 0.25 2.07
CA THR A 184 -21.15 -0.58 0.88
C THR A 184 -19.69 -0.94 0.65
N PRO A 185 -19.37 -2.24 0.44
CA PRO A 185 -18.03 -2.65 0.08
C PRO A 185 -17.56 -1.87 -1.14
N LYS A 186 -16.51 -1.09 -0.96
CA LYS A 186 -15.82 -0.47 -2.10
C LYS A 186 -15.16 -1.64 -2.83
N ASP A 187 -15.60 -1.90 -4.05
CA ASP A 187 -14.91 -2.82 -4.95
C ASP A 187 -13.43 -2.51 -4.87
N SER A 188 -12.65 -3.58 -4.70
CA SER A 188 -11.22 -3.55 -4.47
C SER A 188 -10.65 -2.38 -5.24
N VAL A 189 -10.20 -1.35 -4.52
CA VAL A 189 -9.52 -0.22 -5.11
C VAL A 189 -8.40 -0.87 -5.92
N GLU A 190 -8.57 -0.95 -7.25
CA GLU A 190 -7.47 -1.09 -8.19
C GLU A 190 -6.43 -0.16 -7.60
N LYS A 191 -5.33 -0.74 -7.11
CA LYS A 191 -4.24 -0.01 -6.44
C LYS A 191 -4.17 1.33 -7.15
N LYS A 192 -4.64 2.42 -6.52
CA LYS A 192 -4.77 3.70 -7.23
C LYS A 192 -3.44 3.87 -7.91
N ALA A 193 -3.42 3.74 -9.24
CA ALA A 193 -2.18 3.78 -10.00
C ALA A 193 -1.50 5.04 -9.47
N SER A 194 -0.36 4.83 -8.81
CA SER A 194 0.33 5.84 -8.01
C SER A 194 0.22 7.13 -8.77
N LYS A 195 -0.60 8.08 -8.26
CA LYS A 195 -1.07 9.28 -8.97
C LYS A 195 -0.03 9.62 -10.02
N VAL A 196 -0.27 9.31 -11.29
CA VAL A 196 0.69 9.64 -12.36
C VAL A 196 0.93 11.12 -12.15
N ARG A 197 2.13 11.46 -11.66
CA ARG A 197 2.46 12.85 -11.35
C ARG A 197 2.17 13.57 -12.64
N LYS A 198 1.26 14.55 -12.60
CA LYS A 198 1.02 15.42 -13.76
C LYS A 198 2.39 15.76 -14.34
N PRO A 199 2.64 15.54 -15.64
CA PRO A 199 3.91 15.90 -16.24
C PRO A 199 4.18 17.34 -15.85
N ARG A 200 5.24 17.53 -15.08
CA ARG A 200 5.59 18.84 -14.55
C ARG A 200 5.94 19.69 -15.77
N ALA A 201 5.39 20.91 -15.83
CA ALA A 201 5.89 21.91 -16.77
C ALA A 201 7.39 22.07 -16.51
N LYS A 202 8.22 21.75 -17.52
CA LYS A 202 9.68 21.86 -17.43
C LYS A 202 10.01 23.25 -16.88
N SER A 203 10.58 23.30 -15.68
CA SER A 203 11.01 24.58 -15.13
C SER A 203 12.18 25.05 -15.98
N GLU A 204 12.07 26.25 -16.55
CA GLU A 204 13.13 26.91 -17.32
C GLU A 204 14.42 26.90 -16.50
N SER A 205 15.34 26.01 -16.87
CA SER A 205 16.68 25.92 -16.31
C SER A 205 17.66 26.09 -17.45
N ILE A 206 18.70 26.88 -17.23
CA ILE A 206 19.78 27.05 -18.21
C ILE A 206 20.52 25.73 -18.49
N TYR A 207 20.35 24.74 -17.62
CA TYR A 207 20.94 23.40 -17.75
C TYR A 207 20.05 22.42 -18.53
N SER A 208 18.84 22.83 -18.95
CA SER A 208 17.88 21.96 -19.63
C SER A 208 18.30 21.54 -21.05
N GLU A 209 19.25 22.27 -21.64
CA GLU A 209 19.80 22.00 -22.98
C GLU A 209 21.11 21.19 -22.94
N ILE A 210 21.63 20.88 -21.74
CA ILE A 210 22.86 20.08 -21.63
C ILE A 210 22.61 18.67 -22.15
N ASN A 211 23.47 18.24 -23.06
CA ASN A 211 23.53 16.85 -23.48
C ASN A 211 24.31 16.02 -22.44
N PRO A 212 23.75 14.92 -21.89
CA PRO A 212 24.45 14.02 -20.98
C PRO A 212 25.80 13.50 -21.51
N ASP A 213 25.92 13.29 -22.82
CA ASP A 213 27.13 12.76 -23.45
C ASP A 213 28.31 13.74 -23.34
N GLU A 214 28.02 15.04 -23.22
CA GLU A 214 29.03 16.09 -23.06
C GLU A 214 29.56 16.20 -21.62
N LEU A 215 29.00 15.45 -20.67
CA LEU A 215 29.43 15.46 -19.27
C LEU A 215 30.53 14.43 -18.98
N ASN A 216 31.04 13.73 -20.00
CA ASN A 216 32.14 12.76 -19.90
C ASN A 216 31.99 11.83 -18.68
N LEU A 217 30.77 11.29 -18.48
CA LEU A 217 30.39 10.59 -17.25
C LEU A 217 31.25 9.36 -16.95
N ASP A 218 31.89 8.79 -17.97
CA ASP A 218 32.81 7.64 -17.85
C ASP A 218 34.08 7.96 -17.04
N ASN A 219 34.44 9.25 -16.88
CA ASN A 219 35.57 9.69 -16.04
C ASN A 219 35.25 9.67 -14.54
N TYR A 220 33.99 9.44 -14.18
CA TYR A 220 33.48 9.53 -12.82
C TYR A 220 32.81 8.21 -12.41
N PRO A 221 32.67 7.95 -11.09
CA PRO A 221 31.89 6.81 -10.63
C PRO A 221 30.45 6.91 -11.12
N ASP A 222 29.87 5.75 -11.43
CA ASP A 222 28.46 5.68 -11.82
C ASP A 222 27.58 6.28 -10.72
N ILE A 223 26.97 7.43 -11.05
CA ILE A 223 26.16 8.23 -10.14
C ILE A 223 24.99 7.39 -9.60
N LYS A 224 24.45 6.46 -10.41
CA LYS A 224 23.33 5.59 -9.99
C LYS A 224 23.74 4.56 -8.93
N LYS A 225 25.02 4.21 -8.85
CA LYS A 225 25.55 3.26 -7.85
C LYS A 225 25.82 3.90 -6.48
N LEU A 226 25.88 5.23 -6.40
CA LEU A 226 26.05 5.93 -5.13
C LEU A 226 24.80 5.76 -4.26
N LYS A 227 24.99 5.33 -3.00
CA LYS A 227 23.89 4.99 -2.10
C LYS A 227 23.17 6.22 -1.54
N LYS A 228 23.89 7.32 -1.32
CA LYS A 228 23.32 8.51 -0.66
C LYS A 228 22.97 9.59 -1.68
N PHE A 229 21.77 10.13 -1.55
CA PHE A 229 21.30 11.27 -2.35
C PHE A 229 22.27 12.45 -2.33
N LYS A 230 22.87 12.75 -1.16
CA LYS A 230 23.88 13.81 -1.02
C LYS A 230 25.09 13.60 -1.93
N GLU A 231 25.58 12.37 -2.02
CA GLU A 231 26.76 12.02 -2.83
C GLU A 231 26.41 12.16 -4.32
N GLN A 232 25.24 11.65 -4.74
CA GLN A 232 24.72 11.80 -6.10
C GLN A 232 24.61 13.27 -6.52
N MET A 233 23.93 14.08 -5.71
CA MET A 233 23.71 15.50 -5.98
C MET A 233 25.04 16.28 -6.08
N LEU A 234 25.95 16.08 -5.13
CA LEU A 234 27.22 16.79 -5.10
C LEU A 234 28.15 16.35 -6.23
N LEU A 235 28.12 15.06 -6.61
CA LEU A 235 28.90 14.57 -7.75
C LEU A 235 28.41 15.22 -9.05
N ILE A 236 27.09 15.33 -9.25
CA ILE A 236 26.53 16.01 -10.43
C ILE A 236 26.96 17.48 -10.49
N MET A 237 26.86 18.20 -9.37
CA MET A 237 27.35 19.57 -9.29
C MET A 237 28.84 19.66 -9.64
N PHE A 238 29.64 18.71 -9.15
CA PHE A 238 31.07 18.64 -9.41
C PHE A 238 31.36 18.38 -10.90
N VAL A 239 30.76 17.37 -11.51
CA VAL A 239 30.92 17.02 -12.93
C VAL A 239 30.57 18.22 -13.81
N VAL A 240 29.39 18.82 -13.63
CA VAL A 240 28.98 19.99 -14.43
C VAL A 240 29.95 21.16 -14.29
N THR A 241 30.53 21.34 -13.10
CA THR A 241 31.56 22.36 -12.86
C THR A 241 32.89 22.02 -13.53
N GLN A 242 33.34 20.76 -13.47
CA GLN A 242 34.62 20.32 -14.05
C GLN A 242 34.58 20.33 -15.58
N GLU A 243 33.47 19.91 -16.16
CA GLU A 243 33.23 19.92 -17.61
C GLU A 243 32.87 21.32 -18.14
N GLN A 244 32.98 22.35 -17.28
CA GLN A 244 32.78 23.77 -17.61
C GLN A 244 31.38 24.08 -18.20
N LYS A 245 30.37 23.29 -17.84
CA LYS A 245 28.98 23.48 -18.26
C LYS A 245 28.18 24.37 -17.31
N GLY A 246 28.75 24.72 -16.16
CA GLY A 246 28.25 25.75 -15.25
C GLY A 246 28.77 25.56 -13.82
N ASP A 247 28.75 26.63 -13.02
CA ASP A 247 29.39 26.66 -11.70
C ASP A 247 28.46 27.09 -10.56
N ALA A 248 27.23 27.51 -10.87
CA ALA A 248 26.24 28.03 -9.92
C ALA A 248 24.86 27.39 -10.15
N PHE A 249 24.26 26.87 -9.07
CA PHE A 249 23.06 26.05 -9.18
C PHE A 249 21.94 26.50 -8.25
N SER A 250 20.75 26.71 -8.80
CA SER A 250 19.52 26.81 -8.02
C SER A 250 18.97 25.42 -7.68
N VAL A 251 17.95 25.37 -6.82
CA VAL A 251 17.23 24.12 -6.52
C VAL A 251 16.56 23.54 -7.76
N ALA A 252 16.06 24.41 -8.65
CA ALA A 252 15.43 23.98 -9.89
C ALA A 252 16.46 23.41 -10.87
N ASP A 253 17.64 24.01 -10.95
CA ASP A 253 18.74 23.56 -11.81
C ASP A 253 19.21 22.16 -11.45
N ILE A 254 19.48 21.92 -10.15
CA ILE A 254 19.86 20.58 -9.68
C ILE A 254 18.76 19.57 -9.96
N GLN A 255 17.50 19.96 -9.78
CA GLN A 255 16.41 19.07 -10.06
C GLN A 255 16.33 18.71 -11.54
N CYS A 256 16.51 19.69 -12.44
CA CYS A 256 16.57 19.48 -13.89
C CYS A 256 17.71 18.52 -14.25
N LEU A 257 18.94 18.80 -13.78
CA LEU A 257 20.11 17.96 -14.01
C LEU A 257 19.90 16.52 -13.52
N MET A 258 19.38 16.35 -12.31
CA MET A 258 19.14 15.01 -11.76
C MET A 258 18.02 14.29 -12.51
N THR A 259 16.85 14.91 -12.67
CA THR A 259 15.65 14.21 -13.16
C THR A 259 15.54 14.19 -14.69
N ASP A 260 15.63 15.36 -15.32
CA ASP A 260 15.34 15.52 -16.75
C ASP A 260 16.55 15.13 -17.63
N ILE A 261 17.77 15.39 -17.15
CA ILE A 261 19.02 15.11 -17.89
C ILE A 261 19.56 13.71 -17.57
N LEU A 262 19.69 13.36 -16.29
CA LEU A 262 20.36 12.12 -15.85
C LEU A 262 19.40 10.98 -15.45
N GLY A 263 18.08 11.23 -15.42
CA GLY A 263 17.07 10.21 -15.09
C GLY A 263 17.11 9.71 -13.64
N LEU A 264 17.66 10.49 -12.72
CA LEU A 264 17.75 10.21 -11.28
C LEU A 264 16.57 10.80 -10.51
N PRO A 265 15.99 10.08 -9.53
CA PRO A 265 14.89 10.61 -8.73
C PRO A 265 15.37 11.72 -7.79
N ALA A 266 14.81 12.92 -7.93
CA ALA A 266 15.08 14.04 -7.02
C ALA A 266 13.84 14.90 -6.74
N THR A 267 13.63 15.23 -5.46
CA THR A 267 12.62 16.21 -5.04
C THR A 267 13.26 17.52 -4.59
N ARG A 268 12.49 18.62 -4.67
CA ARG A 268 12.93 19.94 -4.17
C ARG A 268 13.34 19.88 -2.71
N ASP A 269 12.65 19.08 -1.90
CA ASP A 269 12.92 18.95 -0.46
C ASP A 269 14.22 18.21 -0.18
N GLN A 270 14.52 17.15 -0.93
CA GLN A 270 15.81 16.45 -0.82
C GLN A 270 16.97 17.37 -1.17
N ILE A 271 16.86 18.13 -2.27
CA ILE A 271 17.88 19.08 -2.72
C ILE A 271 18.06 20.21 -1.69
N ASN A 272 16.94 20.79 -1.23
CA ASN A 272 16.98 21.81 -0.19
C ASN A 272 17.59 21.28 1.12
N GLY A 273 17.25 20.04 1.50
CA GLY A 273 17.83 19.38 2.67
C GLY A 273 19.35 19.33 2.60
N VAL A 274 19.93 18.91 1.47
CA VAL A 274 21.38 18.89 1.28
C VAL A 274 21.98 20.29 1.45
N PHE A 275 21.39 21.31 0.82
CA PHE A 275 21.86 22.69 0.96
C PHE A 275 21.72 23.26 2.38
N GLN A 276 20.68 22.88 3.11
CA GLN A 276 20.42 23.37 4.47
C GLN A 276 21.28 22.67 5.52
N THR A 277 21.55 21.37 5.37
CA THR A 277 22.39 20.61 6.30
C THR A 277 23.88 20.91 6.11
N ASN A 278 24.32 21.21 4.88
CA ASN A 278 25.74 21.40 4.55
C ASN A 278 26.02 22.85 4.12
N LYS A 279 25.49 23.86 4.82
CA LYS A 279 25.57 25.28 4.40
C LYS A 279 27.00 25.77 4.13
N SER A 280 27.97 25.32 4.92
CA SER A 280 29.40 25.70 4.80
C SER A 280 30.07 25.15 3.53
N TRP A 281 29.42 24.24 2.81
CA TRP A 281 29.91 23.64 1.58
C TRP A 281 29.52 24.45 0.33
N PHE A 282 28.73 25.51 0.51
CA PHE A 282 28.21 26.28 -0.61
C PHE A 282 28.41 27.79 -0.41
N LYS A 283 28.82 28.46 -1.49
CA LYS A 283 28.74 29.91 -1.59
C LYS A 283 27.39 30.28 -2.19
N LYS A 284 26.63 31.14 -1.52
CA LYS A 284 25.39 31.70 -2.08
C LYS A 284 25.73 32.92 -2.94
N GLU A 285 25.13 32.98 -4.11
CA GLU A 285 25.21 34.12 -5.02
C GLU A 285 23.80 34.44 -5.50
N ASP A 286 23.51 35.73 -5.72
CA ASP A 286 22.21 36.16 -6.23
C ASP A 286 22.02 35.62 -7.65
N ASP A 287 20.80 35.19 -7.98
CA ASP A 287 20.50 34.71 -9.32
C ASP A 287 20.39 35.90 -10.28
N PRO A 288 21.26 36.02 -11.30
CA PRO A 288 21.22 37.14 -12.25
C PRO A 288 19.89 37.22 -13.00
N ASN A 289 19.17 36.11 -13.14
CA ASN A 289 17.90 36.03 -13.85
C ASN A 289 16.68 36.18 -12.91
N ASN A 290 16.89 36.19 -11.59
CA ASN A 290 15.80 36.30 -10.61
C ASN A 290 16.29 36.89 -9.28
N GLN A 291 16.00 38.17 -9.06
CA GLN A 291 16.39 38.91 -7.85
C GLN A 291 15.83 38.35 -6.53
N LYS A 292 14.86 37.43 -6.55
CA LYS A 292 14.31 36.75 -5.37
C LYS A 292 14.88 35.34 -5.16
N ALA A 293 15.76 34.88 -6.05
CA ALA A 293 16.36 33.56 -6.00
C ALA A 293 17.88 33.66 -5.82
N TYR A 294 18.46 32.57 -5.32
CA TYR A 294 19.88 32.45 -5.09
C TYR A 294 20.39 31.17 -5.71
N LYS A 295 21.56 31.24 -6.34
CA LYS A 295 22.33 30.10 -6.81
C LYS A 295 23.41 29.75 -5.78
N ARG A 296 23.88 28.50 -5.86
CA ARG A 296 24.88 27.96 -4.94
C ARG A 296 26.04 27.39 -5.73
N LYS A 297 27.26 27.81 -5.39
CA LYS A 297 28.52 27.27 -5.92
C LYS A 297 29.16 26.31 -4.93
N LEU A 298 29.80 25.26 -5.43
CA LEU A 298 30.57 24.34 -4.60
C LEU A 298 31.83 25.02 -4.05
N LEU A 299 32.00 24.99 -2.72
CA LEU A 299 33.24 25.38 -2.06
C LEU A 299 34.22 24.22 -1.96
N GLN A 300 35.47 24.52 -1.60
CA GLN A 300 36.55 23.53 -1.55
C GLN A 300 36.21 22.31 -0.69
N GLY A 301 35.66 22.50 0.51
CA GLY A 301 35.29 21.37 1.37
C GLY A 301 34.24 20.43 0.77
N ALA A 302 33.39 20.92 -0.12
CA ALA A 302 32.44 20.08 -0.87
C ALA A 302 33.15 19.29 -1.97
N LYS A 303 34.12 19.93 -2.65
CA LYS A 303 34.93 19.32 -3.70
C LYS A 303 35.83 18.22 -3.13
N ASP A 304 36.49 18.48 -2.00
CA ASP A 304 37.35 17.51 -1.31
C ASP A 304 36.56 16.27 -0.91
N PHE A 305 35.36 16.45 -0.35
CA PHE A 305 34.46 15.35 -0.02
C PHE A 305 34.11 14.50 -1.25
N ILE A 306 33.86 15.12 -2.41
CA ILE A 306 33.51 14.37 -3.63
C ILE A 306 34.73 13.70 -4.25
N ILE A 307 35.91 14.30 -4.19
CA ILE A 307 37.16 13.65 -4.60
C ILE A 307 37.36 12.37 -3.79
N GLU A 308 37.17 12.41 -2.47
CA GLU A 308 37.25 11.21 -1.61
C GLU A 308 36.21 10.14 -2.00
N VAL A 309 34.98 10.56 -2.35
CA VAL A 309 33.95 9.64 -2.86
C VAL A 309 34.38 9.01 -4.19
N ILE A 310 34.98 9.79 -5.09
CA ILE A 310 35.47 9.30 -6.38
C ILE A 310 36.57 8.26 -6.16
N GLU A 311 37.55 8.55 -5.31
CA GLU A 311 38.65 7.65 -4.99
C GLU A 311 38.16 6.33 -4.39
N LYS A 312 37.21 6.36 -3.45
CA LYS A 312 36.64 5.16 -2.84
C LYS A 312 35.92 4.25 -3.83
N ASN A 313 35.37 4.82 -4.91
CA ASN A 313 34.62 4.09 -5.93
C ASN A 313 35.45 3.82 -7.21
N LYS A 314 36.75 4.16 -7.21
CA LYS A 314 37.70 3.84 -8.30
C LYS A 314 38.33 2.44 -8.18
N THR A 315 38.05 1.69 -7.12
CA THR A 315 38.59 0.34 -6.92
C THR A 315 37.88 -0.65 -7.86
N PRO A 316 38.61 -1.48 -8.64
CA PRO A 316 38.05 -2.36 -9.67
C PRO A 316 37.08 -3.43 -9.15
#